data_AF-A0A957NYY2-F1
#
_entry.id   AF-A0A957NYY2-F1
#
_cell.length_a   1.000
_cell.length_b   1.000
_cell.length_c   1.000
_cell.angle_alpha   90.00
_cell.angle_beta   90.00
_cell.angle_gamma   90.00
#
_symmetry.space_group_name_H-M   'P 1'
#
loop_
_entity.id
_entity.type
_entity.pdbx_description
1 polymer ?
#
loop_
_entity_poly.entity_id
_entity_poly.type
_entity_poly.pdbx_seq_one_letter_code
_entity_poly.pdbx_strand_id
1 'polypeptide(L)'
;MATLTAAAARQLQKAVQSKLAPKLATETAYIVARNMIAINGQTWQCPIDGDIGQAVEVVNRGTPSRAQYEPAAGGGSVVVTGGGGTLSVSIESHQLADTNIHRGELARTQATWAFPVDGSRTLIGNISMLAGLTIDGMDPSVHVANPAAHHDPVTPGPGVIVTGQMVSIQPGTLSATTVNGAVAGGQHTHFISATSDGNATRNEILKSSQTGGLTLDSLTVREIKSTGDLDLNPAGGDVLPAGHISVDLGDINRKWRTLFAAELFVETLVAQHVMATIGGRILVAPTSKLTDAIPTGSDTYIFTAHQIFLAGDFGYMQKADGGLAQIEAVKFLDNGSLEVPGSYRYRVQRNVDGTGANTWREGDAIVNLGGAAGRGSGYIELTSTQT
;
A
#
# COMPACT_ATOMS: atom_id res chain seq x y z
N MET A 1 -73.25 -38.86 129.03
CA MET A 1 -71.83 -39.18 128.72
C MET A 1 -71.23 -37.96 128.06
N ALA A 2 -70.12 -37.46 128.63
CA ALA A 2 -69.69 -36.06 128.56
C ALA A 2 -69.10 -35.65 127.20
N THR A 3 -69.55 -34.50 126.69
CA THR A 3 -68.97 -33.80 125.54
C THR A 3 -67.60 -33.20 125.93
N LEU A 4 -66.54 -33.71 125.32
CA LEU A 4 -65.18 -33.16 125.47
C LEU A 4 -65.12 -31.72 124.95
N THR A 5 -64.54 -30.83 125.73
CA THR A 5 -64.36 -29.42 125.35
C THR A 5 -63.32 -29.30 124.21
N ALA A 6 -63.46 -28.28 123.37
CA ALA A 6 -62.56 -28.07 122.22
C ALA A 6 -61.07 -27.95 122.61
N ALA A 7 -60.76 -27.55 123.85
CA ALA A 7 -59.41 -27.52 124.39
C ALA A 7 -58.84 -28.93 124.64
N ALA A 8 -59.66 -29.85 125.16
CA ALA A 8 -59.26 -31.23 125.39
C ALA A 8 -59.01 -31.99 124.07
N ALA A 9 -59.83 -31.73 123.04
CA ALA A 9 -59.61 -32.29 121.70
C ALA A 9 -58.29 -31.82 121.09
N ARG A 10 -57.94 -30.53 121.20
CA ARG A 10 -56.66 -30.00 120.70
C ARG A 10 -55.45 -30.54 121.47
N GLN A 11 -55.57 -30.70 122.78
CA GLN A 11 -54.52 -31.31 123.62
C GLN A 11 -54.25 -32.77 123.20
N LEU A 12 -55.32 -33.55 122.96
CA LEU A 12 -55.18 -34.92 122.49
C LEU A 12 -54.54 -34.97 121.10
N GLN A 13 -54.96 -34.11 120.18
CA GLN A 13 -54.43 -34.05 118.82
C GLN A 13 -52.95 -33.63 118.80
N LYS A 14 -52.55 -32.70 119.68
CA LYS A 14 -51.15 -32.27 119.86
C LYS A 14 -50.29 -33.39 120.47
N ALA A 15 -50.81 -34.15 121.43
CA ALA A 15 -50.11 -35.29 122.03
C ALA A 15 -49.96 -36.48 121.07
N VAL A 16 -50.94 -36.70 120.19
CA VAL A 16 -50.87 -37.73 119.13
C VAL A 16 -49.87 -37.31 118.05
N GLN A 17 -49.89 -36.04 117.61
CA GLN A 17 -48.92 -35.54 116.63
C GLN A 17 -47.48 -35.51 117.15
N SER A 18 -47.25 -35.18 118.42
CA SER A 18 -45.89 -35.19 119.00
C SER A 18 -45.30 -36.58 119.19
N LYS A 19 -46.13 -37.63 119.26
CA LYS A 19 -45.68 -39.04 119.35
C LYS A 19 -45.57 -39.75 117.99
N LEU A 20 -46.07 -39.15 116.92
CA LEU A 20 -46.06 -39.73 115.56
C LEU A 20 -45.26 -38.92 114.54
N ALA A 21 -44.71 -37.76 114.91
CA ALA A 21 -43.82 -37.00 114.03
C ALA A 21 -42.45 -37.69 113.89
N PRO A 22 -41.90 -37.83 112.67
CA PRO A 22 -40.56 -38.38 112.45
C PRO A 22 -39.50 -37.49 113.13
N LYS A 23 -38.68 -38.08 114.00
CA LYS A 23 -37.58 -37.38 114.67
C LYS A 23 -36.38 -37.37 113.72
N LEU A 24 -36.28 -36.30 112.91
CA LEU A 24 -35.09 -35.99 112.12
C LEU A 24 -33.96 -35.54 113.05
N ALA A 25 -33.33 -36.49 113.73
CA ALA A 25 -32.13 -36.26 114.53
C ALA A 25 -30.94 -36.93 113.83
N THR A 26 -29.86 -36.18 113.64
CA THR A 26 -28.57 -36.73 113.22
C THR A 26 -28.01 -37.56 114.36
N GLU A 27 -27.63 -38.81 114.06
CA GLU A 27 -27.01 -39.74 115.00
C GLU A 27 -25.65 -40.19 114.46
N THR A 28 -24.69 -40.41 115.37
CA THR A 28 -23.39 -40.97 115.02
C THR A 28 -23.46 -42.49 115.01
N ALA A 29 -23.11 -43.09 113.89
CA ALA A 29 -23.04 -44.53 113.67
C ALA A 29 -21.60 -44.99 113.38
N TYR A 30 -21.33 -46.29 113.50
CA TYR A 30 -20.04 -46.87 113.10
C TYR A 30 -20.23 -47.83 111.92
N ILE A 31 -19.39 -47.76 110.90
CA ILE A 31 -19.44 -48.70 109.78
C ILE A 31 -18.99 -50.07 110.28
N VAL A 32 -19.82 -51.11 110.09
CA VAL A 32 -19.50 -52.48 110.53
C VAL A 32 -19.27 -53.45 109.37
N ALA A 33 -19.80 -53.12 108.19
CA ALA A 33 -19.52 -53.79 106.92
C ALA A 33 -19.95 -52.88 105.77
N ARG A 34 -19.70 -53.30 104.52
CA ARG A 34 -20.16 -52.57 103.33
C ARG A 34 -21.67 -52.38 103.37
N ASN A 35 -22.12 -51.13 103.24
CA ASN A 35 -23.52 -50.72 103.36
C ASN A 35 -24.22 -51.10 104.69
N MET A 36 -23.45 -51.30 105.76
CA MET A 36 -23.99 -51.59 107.09
C MET A 36 -23.32 -50.74 108.16
N ILE A 37 -24.15 -50.15 109.01
CA ILE A 37 -23.74 -49.34 110.15
C ILE A 37 -24.28 -49.94 111.45
N ALA A 38 -23.62 -49.67 112.58
CA ALA A 38 -24.11 -49.98 113.91
C ALA A 38 -24.43 -48.70 114.68
N ILE A 39 -25.61 -48.67 115.29
CA ILE A 39 -26.13 -47.57 116.11
C ILE A 39 -26.76 -48.19 117.35
N ASN A 40 -26.38 -47.72 118.54
CA ASN A 40 -26.91 -48.19 119.82
C ASN A 40 -26.88 -49.73 119.98
N GLY A 41 -25.85 -50.39 119.43
CA GLY A 41 -25.66 -51.84 119.51
C GLY A 41 -26.47 -52.68 118.50
N GLN A 42 -27.23 -52.06 117.60
CA GLN A 42 -27.95 -52.75 116.52
C GLN A 42 -27.40 -52.37 115.14
N THR A 43 -27.46 -53.31 114.18
CA THR A 43 -26.97 -53.08 112.80
C THR A 43 -28.09 -52.70 111.84
N TRP A 44 -27.82 -51.73 110.97
CA TRP A 44 -28.74 -51.19 109.97
C TRP A 44 -28.11 -51.19 108.58
N GLN A 45 -28.91 -51.48 107.55
CA GLN A 45 -28.50 -51.23 106.17
C GLN A 45 -28.57 -49.73 105.88
N CYS A 46 -27.46 -49.18 105.38
CA CYS A 46 -27.33 -47.78 104.98
C CYS A 46 -26.35 -47.74 103.81
N PRO A 47 -26.74 -47.25 102.61
CA PRO A 47 -25.86 -47.18 101.45
C PRO A 47 -24.79 -46.12 101.70
N ILE A 48 -23.65 -46.56 102.24
CA ILE A 48 -22.54 -45.72 102.66
C ILE A 48 -21.23 -46.44 102.41
N ASP A 49 -20.27 -45.72 101.85
CA ASP A 49 -18.92 -46.21 101.58
C ASP A 49 -17.94 -45.61 102.60
N GLY A 50 -17.14 -46.46 103.23
CA GLY A 50 -16.12 -46.10 104.22
C GLY A 50 -15.51 -47.33 104.90
N ASP A 51 -14.49 -47.11 105.74
CA ASP A 51 -13.76 -48.21 106.40
C ASP A 51 -14.47 -48.71 107.66
N ILE A 52 -14.35 -50.02 107.94
CA ILE A 52 -14.95 -50.64 109.14
C ILE A 52 -14.37 -49.98 110.40
N GLY A 53 -15.24 -49.53 111.30
CA GLY A 53 -14.92 -48.83 112.54
C GLY A 53 -14.95 -47.30 112.43
N GLN A 54 -15.09 -46.73 111.23
CA GLN A 54 -15.22 -45.28 111.05
C GLN A 54 -16.57 -44.77 111.61
N ALA A 55 -16.52 -43.70 112.40
CA ALA A 55 -17.71 -42.97 112.84
C ALA A 55 -18.27 -42.12 111.68
N VAL A 56 -19.58 -42.19 111.45
CA VAL A 56 -20.28 -41.48 110.38
C VAL A 56 -21.60 -40.91 110.86
N GLU A 57 -21.95 -39.72 110.38
CA GLU A 57 -23.24 -39.10 110.68
C GLU A 57 -24.32 -39.63 109.74
N VAL A 58 -25.43 -40.08 110.33
CA VAL A 58 -26.60 -40.57 109.61
C VAL A 58 -27.86 -39.92 110.15
N VAL A 59 -28.89 -39.86 109.32
CA VAL A 59 -30.19 -39.30 109.69
C VAL A 59 -31.23 -40.40 109.70
N ASN A 60 -31.99 -40.52 110.79
CA ASN A 60 -33.15 -41.40 110.82
C ASN A 60 -34.31 -40.76 110.05
N ARG A 61 -34.68 -41.35 108.90
CA ARG A 61 -35.85 -40.96 108.10
C ARG A 61 -37.06 -41.88 108.31
N GLY A 62 -36.97 -42.83 109.24
CA GLY A 62 -38.05 -43.77 109.55
C GLY A 62 -39.10 -43.24 110.54
N THR A 63 -40.09 -44.07 110.84
CA THR A 63 -41.09 -43.80 111.89
C THR A 63 -40.61 -44.36 113.24
N PRO A 64 -41.16 -43.92 114.40
CA PRO A 64 -40.74 -44.41 115.71
C PRO A 64 -40.82 -45.94 115.90
N SER A 65 -41.64 -46.64 115.10
CA SER A 65 -41.76 -48.10 115.12
C SER A 65 -40.91 -48.83 114.07
N ARG A 66 -40.24 -48.10 113.17
CA ARG A 66 -39.36 -48.65 112.12
C ARG A 66 -38.37 -47.60 111.66
N ALA A 67 -37.17 -47.60 112.25
CA ALA A 67 -36.09 -46.69 111.86
C ALA A 67 -35.54 -47.06 110.46
N GLN A 68 -35.11 -46.05 109.71
CA GLN A 68 -34.39 -46.21 108.44
C GLN A 68 -33.33 -45.11 108.39
N TYR A 69 -32.06 -45.49 108.23
CA TYR A 69 -30.93 -44.57 108.30
C TYR A 69 -30.32 -44.35 106.91
N GLU A 70 -30.03 -43.09 106.60
CA GLU A 70 -29.36 -42.65 105.38
C GLU A 70 -28.14 -41.77 105.72
N PRO A 71 -27.12 -41.68 104.84
CA PRO A 71 -25.97 -40.79 105.05
C PRO A 71 -26.39 -39.31 105.16
N ALA A 72 -25.81 -38.57 106.09
CA ALA A 72 -26.20 -37.18 106.35
C ALA A 72 -25.71 -36.17 105.28
N ALA A 73 -24.74 -36.53 104.42
CA ALA A 73 -24.21 -35.66 103.35
C ALA A 73 -24.17 -36.39 102.00
N GLY A 74 -24.77 -35.78 100.96
CA GLY A 74 -24.93 -36.37 99.62
C GLY A 74 -23.60 -36.63 98.89
N GLY A 75 -23.29 -37.91 98.66
CA GLY A 75 -22.21 -38.36 97.80
C GLY A 75 -22.77 -38.90 96.47
N GLY A 76 -22.41 -38.25 95.37
CA GLY A 76 -22.89 -38.56 94.01
C GLY A 76 -22.14 -39.71 93.31
N SER A 77 -22.79 -40.22 92.28
CA SER A 77 -22.20 -40.97 91.16
C SER A 77 -23.22 -41.00 90.02
N VAL A 78 -22.77 -40.90 88.76
CA VAL A 78 -23.01 -41.88 87.66
C VAL A 78 -22.61 -41.24 86.31
N VAL A 79 -21.59 -41.82 85.66
CA VAL A 79 -21.38 -41.69 84.21
C VAL A 79 -22.38 -42.60 83.50
N VAL A 80 -23.27 -42.03 82.69
CA VAL A 80 -24.15 -42.79 81.78
C VAL A 80 -23.77 -42.47 80.34
N THR A 81 -23.18 -43.44 79.63
CA THR A 81 -23.31 -43.48 78.17
C THR A 81 -24.64 -44.14 77.84
N GLY A 82 -25.58 -43.34 77.31
CA GLY A 82 -26.84 -43.83 76.78
C GLY A 82 -27.97 -42.82 76.78
N GLY A 83 -27.97 -41.91 75.79
CA GLY A 83 -29.18 -41.26 75.31
C GLY A 83 -29.35 -39.76 75.62
N GLY A 84 -29.38 -38.94 74.56
CA GLY A 84 -30.16 -37.70 74.55
C GLY A 84 -29.48 -36.43 75.03
N GLY A 85 -28.17 -36.27 74.86
CA GLY A 85 -27.50 -34.97 74.94
C GLY A 85 -26.88 -34.64 73.59
N THR A 86 -27.26 -33.50 73.00
CA THR A 86 -26.69 -32.97 71.76
C THR A 86 -25.17 -32.93 71.86
N LEU A 87 -24.51 -33.95 71.30
CA LEU A 87 -23.09 -33.94 71.02
C LEU A 87 -22.93 -33.02 69.81
N SER A 88 -22.66 -31.73 70.05
CA SER A 88 -22.11 -30.87 69.01
C SER A 88 -20.66 -31.32 68.78
N VAL A 89 -20.45 -32.38 68.01
CA VAL A 89 -19.21 -32.49 67.25
C VAL A 89 -19.35 -31.42 66.19
N SER A 90 -18.74 -30.26 66.42
CA SER A 90 -18.51 -29.32 65.36
C SER A 90 -17.67 -30.07 64.31
N ILE A 91 -18.31 -30.50 63.21
CA ILE A 91 -17.57 -30.66 61.97
C ILE A 91 -17.23 -29.23 61.58
N GLU A 92 -16.12 -28.73 62.13
CA GLU A 92 -15.68 -27.37 61.92
C GLU A 92 -15.46 -27.13 60.43
N SER A 93 -15.64 -25.86 60.05
CA SER A 93 -15.50 -25.36 58.69
C SER A 93 -14.26 -25.96 58.04
N HIS A 94 -14.41 -26.44 56.81
CA HIS A 94 -13.28 -26.98 56.09
C HIS A 94 -12.15 -25.94 56.04
N GLN A 95 -10.93 -26.38 56.36
CA GLN A 95 -9.76 -25.55 56.27
C GLN A 95 -8.66 -26.38 55.63
N LEU A 96 -8.09 -25.90 54.51
CA LEU A 96 -7.04 -26.58 53.74
C LEU A 96 -5.72 -26.80 54.51
N ALA A 97 -5.66 -26.44 55.79
CA ALA A 97 -4.49 -26.55 56.66
C ALA A 97 -4.60 -27.66 57.74
N ASP A 98 -5.72 -28.39 57.80
CA ASP A 98 -5.89 -29.51 58.76
C ASP A 98 -5.31 -30.82 58.21
N THR A 99 -4.22 -31.30 58.80
CA THR A 99 -3.51 -32.51 58.35
C THR A 99 -4.18 -33.84 58.75
N ASN A 100 -5.28 -33.82 59.50
CA ASN A 100 -5.82 -35.05 60.10
C ASN A 100 -6.96 -35.69 59.31
N ILE A 101 -7.95 -34.96 58.78
CA ILE A 101 -9.02 -35.53 57.94
C ILE A 101 -9.56 -34.51 56.93
N HIS A 102 -9.47 -34.83 55.63
CA HIS A 102 -10.24 -34.18 54.57
C HIS A 102 -11.12 -35.22 53.85
N ARG A 103 -12.45 -35.09 53.91
CA ARG A 103 -13.39 -35.86 53.05
C ARG A 103 -14.49 -34.94 52.52
N GLY A 104 -14.60 -34.81 51.20
CA GLY A 104 -15.61 -34.00 50.49
C GLY A 104 -15.08 -33.31 49.22
N GLU A 105 -15.97 -32.77 48.39
CA GLU A 105 -15.61 -31.92 47.24
C GLU A 105 -15.25 -30.51 47.72
N LEU A 106 -14.09 -29.99 47.33
CA LEU A 106 -13.72 -28.61 47.63
C LEU A 106 -14.61 -27.67 46.81
N ALA A 107 -15.36 -26.80 47.48
CA ALA A 107 -16.10 -25.77 46.78
C ALA A 107 -15.15 -24.91 45.94
N ARG A 108 -15.61 -24.50 44.75
CA ARG A 108 -14.83 -23.69 43.80
C ARG A 108 -14.28 -22.39 44.40
N THR A 109 -14.94 -21.85 45.42
CA THR A 109 -14.54 -20.65 46.16
C THR A 109 -13.35 -20.86 47.08
N GLN A 110 -13.03 -22.10 47.41
CA GLN A 110 -11.99 -22.46 48.38
C GLN A 110 -10.75 -23.04 47.70
N ALA A 111 -10.88 -23.55 46.46
CA ALA A 111 -9.77 -23.91 45.59
C ALA A 111 -9.42 -22.77 44.61
N THR A 112 -9.13 -21.57 45.13
CA THR A 112 -8.81 -20.37 44.32
C THR A 112 -7.53 -20.49 43.51
N TRP A 113 -6.66 -21.41 43.89
CA TRP A 113 -5.41 -21.74 43.21
C TRP A 113 -5.57 -22.73 42.05
N ALA A 114 -6.74 -23.38 41.92
CA ALA A 114 -6.99 -24.40 40.90
C ALA A 114 -7.75 -23.85 39.69
N PHE A 115 -7.26 -24.18 38.49
CA PHE A 115 -7.96 -23.91 37.23
C PHE A 115 -9.11 -24.90 37.04
N PRO A 116 -10.35 -24.45 36.87
CA PRO A 116 -11.43 -25.35 36.48
C PRO A 116 -11.28 -25.64 34.99
N VAL A 117 -11.44 -26.92 34.63
CA VAL A 117 -11.31 -27.39 33.24
C VAL A 117 -12.35 -26.76 32.30
N ASP A 118 -13.43 -26.21 32.87
CA ASP A 118 -14.47 -25.49 32.13
C ASP A 118 -14.13 -24.03 31.79
N GLY A 119 -12.96 -23.53 32.19
CA GLY A 119 -12.49 -22.17 31.89
C GLY A 119 -13.28 -21.04 32.56
N SER A 120 -14.21 -21.36 33.47
CA SER A 120 -15.12 -20.38 34.08
C SER A 120 -14.48 -19.39 35.04
N ARG A 121 -13.20 -19.58 35.40
CA ARG A 121 -12.46 -18.68 36.30
C ARG A 121 -11.54 -17.75 35.51
N THR A 122 -11.77 -16.44 35.67
CA THR A 122 -10.82 -15.40 35.27
C THR A 122 -9.72 -15.25 36.32
N LEU A 123 -8.47 -15.28 35.90
CA LEU A 123 -7.35 -14.91 36.75
C LEU A 123 -7.19 -13.40 36.77
N ILE A 124 -7.02 -12.83 37.96
CA ILE A 124 -6.73 -11.41 38.14
C ILE A 124 -5.34 -11.29 38.77
N GLY A 125 -4.47 -10.51 38.12
CA GLY A 125 -3.08 -10.30 38.56
C GLY A 125 -2.05 -11.12 37.78
N ASN A 126 -0.80 -11.06 38.23
CA ASN A 126 0.32 -11.76 37.60
C ASN A 126 0.48 -13.18 38.18
N ILE A 127 0.63 -14.18 37.30
CA ILE A 127 1.01 -15.54 37.69
C ILE A 127 2.45 -15.76 37.26
N SER A 128 3.32 -16.03 38.23
CA SER A 128 4.70 -16.41 37.95
C SER A 128 4.76 -17.90 37.63
N MET A 129 5.28 -18.26 36.46
CA MET A 129 5.53 -19.64 36.07
C MET A 129 7.03 -19.94 36.11
N LEU A 130 7.38 -21.05 36.75
CA LEU A 130 8.75 -21.56 36.73
C LEU A 130 9.08 -22.13 35.36
N ALA A 131 10.37 -22.12 35.01
CA ALA A 131 10.86 -22.67 33.76
C ALA A 131 10.47 -24.14 33.58
N GLY A 132 10.01 -24.50 32.37
CA GLY A 132 9.58 -25.85 32.03
C GLY A 132 8.13 -26.19 32.41
N LEU A 133 7.39 -25.25 33.02
CA LEU A 133 5.95 -25.42 33.26
C LEU A 133 5.16 -24.86 32.08
N THR A 134 4.24 -25.66 31.53
CA THR A 134 3.43 -25.28 30.37
C THR A 134 1.98 -25.02 30.73
N ILE A 135 1.36 -24.09 30.01
CA ILE A 135 -0.10 -23.97 29.90
C ILE A 135 -0.44 -24.49 28.51
N ASP A 136 -1.22 -25.56 28.44
CA ASP A 136 -1.64 -26.15 27.16
C ASP A 136 -0.44 -26.44 26.23
N GLY A 137 0.66 -26.94 26.80
CA GLY A 137 1.88 -27.27 26.05
C GLY A 137 2.80 -26.09 25.71
N MET A 138 2.37 -24.85 25.92
CA MET A 138 3.20 -23.65 25.74
C MET A 138 3.85 -23.26 27.07
N ASP A 139 5.18 -23.11 27.10
CA ASP A 139 5.92 -22.59 28.27
C ASP A 139 5.97 -21.05 28.19
N PRO A 140 5.27 -20.29 29.04
CA PRO A 140 5.30 -18.83 28.98
C PRO A 140 6.63 -18.24 29.47
N SER A 141 7.41 -19.00 30.24
CA SER A 141 8.68 -18.51 30.82
C SER A 141 9.77 -18.30 29.78
N VAL A 142 9.73 -19.03 28.66
CA VAL A 142 10.71 -18.89 27.57
C VAL A 142 10.52 -17.61 26.76
N HIS A 143 9.36 -16.95 26.88
CA HIS A 143 9.06 -15.70 26.16
C HIS A 143 9.95 -14.53 26.61
N VAL A 144 10.44 -14.56 27.86
CA VAL A 144 11.37 -13.54 28.38
C VAL A 144 12.73 -13.60 27.68
N ALA A 145 13.16 -14.80 27.29
CA ALA A 145 14.46 -15.03 26.64
C ALA A 145 14.34 -15.02 25.10
N ASN A 146 13.20 -15.46 24.58
CA ASN A 146 12.89 -15.46 23.15
C ASN A 146 11.40 -15.12 22.94
N PRO A 147 11.08 -13.88 22.56
CA PRO A 147 9.71 -13.48 22.22
C PRO A 147 9.04 -14.31 21.12
N ALA A 148 9.82 -15.02 20.31
CA ALA A 148 9.33 -15.88 19.23
C ALA A 148 9.32 -17.38 19.58
N ALA A 149 9.46 -17.74 20.86
CA ALA A 149 9.68 -19.13 21.29
C ALA A 149 8.56 -20.11 20.88
N HIS A 150 7.36 -19.61 20.58
CA HIS A 150 6.20 -20.43 20.24
C HIS A 150 5.66 -20.18 18.82
N HIS A 151 6.28 -19.29 18.05
CA HIS A 151 5.91 -19.01 16.66
C HIS A 151 7.04 -18.28 15.92
N ASP A 152 7.28 -18.65 14.67
CA ASP A 152 8.31 -17.99 13.86
C ASP A 152 7.97 -16.51 13.63
N PRO A 153 8.95 -15.59 13.77
CA PRO A 153 8.76 -14.21 13.37
C PRO A 153 8.44 -14.09 11.89
N VAL A 154 7.68 -13.06 11.52
CA VAL A 154 7.50 -12.70 10.11
C VAL A 154 8.85 -12.34 9.50
N THR A 155 9.28 -13.09 8.49
CA THR A 155 10.50 -12.78 7.71
C THR A 155 10.11 -12.02 6.45
N PRO A 156 10.47 -10.72 6.32
CA PRO A 156 10.15 -9.98 5.11
C PRO A 156 11.03 -10.41 3.93
N GLY A 157 10.42 -10.53 2.75
CA GLY A 157 11.16 -10.55 1.48
C GLY A 157 11.59 -9.14 1.05
N PRO A 158 12.35 -9.00 -0.05
CA PRO A 158 12.75 -7.70 -0.59
C PRO A 158 11.54 -6.75 -0.77
N GLY A 159 11.67 -5.50 -0.34
CA GLY A 159 10.62 -4.47 -0.44
C GLY A 159 9.61 -4.43 0.71
N VAL A 160 9.67 -5.37 1.65
CA VAL A 160 8.88 -5.36 2.90
C VAL A 160 9.81 -5.02 4.06
N ILE A 161 9.40 -4.09 4.92
CA ILE A 161 10.15 -3.70 6.11
C ILE A 161 9.30 -4.10 7.32
N VAL A 162 9.91 -4.83 8.24
CA VAL A 162 9.31 -5.16 9.54
C VAL A 162 10.10 -4.44 10.62
N THR A 163 9.43 -3.58 11.40
CA THR A 163 10.04 -2.90 12.56
C THR A 163 9.11 -3.08 13.77
N GLY A 164 9.50 -3.94 14.70
CA GLY A 164 8.61 -4.42 15.75
C GLY A 164 7.44 -5.21 15.16
N GLN A 165 6.20 -4.81 15.46
CA GLN A 165 4.99 -5.40 14.88
C GLN A 165 4.48 -4.65 13.63
N MET A 166 5.10 -3.54 13.26
CA MET A 166 4.70 -2.77 12.09
C MET A 166 5.28 -3.42 10.83
N VAL A 167 4.40 -3.75 9.89
CA VAL A 167 4.76 -4.15 8.52
C VAL A 167 4.54 -2.94 7.62
N SER A 168 5.60 -2.48 6.96
CA SER A 168 5.52 -1.42 5.96
C SER A 168 6.06 -1.91 4.62
N ILE A 169 5.53 -1.32 3.56
CA ILE A 169 6.01 -1.50 2.19
C ILE A 169 6.40 -0.11 1.72
N GLN A 170 7.69 0.11 1.47
CA GLN A 170 8.19 1.38 0.95
C GLN A 170 8.48 1.20 -0.54
N PRO A 171 7.68 1.80 -1.45
CA PRO A 171 7.96 1.72 -2.87
C PRO A 171 9.29 2.44 -3.17
N GLY A 172 10.14 1.81 -4.00
CA GLY A 172 11.31 2.47 -4.57
C GLY A 172 10.89 3.58 -5.54
N THR A 173 11.65 4.66 -5.60
CA THR A 173 11.36 5.77 -6.51
C THR A 173 11.61 5.35 -7.96
N LEU A 174 10.58 5.33 -8.81
CA LEU A 174 10.75 5.23 -10.26
C LEU A 174 10.71 6.64 -10.86
N SER A 175 11.82 7.08 -11.48
CA SER A 175 11.91 8.38 -12.19
C SER A 175 11.03 8.36 -13.45
N ALA A 176 10.46 9.46 -13.95
CA ALA A 176 10.28 10.82 -13.46
C ALA A 176 8.75 11.03 -13.33
N THR A 177 8.30 11.71 -12.29
CA THR A 177 6.88 11.99 -12.00
C THR A 177 5.96 10.76 -11.82
N THR A 178 6.25 9.90 -10.85
CA THR A 178 5.22 9.01 -10.27
C THR A 178 4.79 9.53 -8.90
N VAL A 179 3.48 9.61 -8.66
CA VAL A 179 2.90 9.76 -7.32
C VAL A 179 2.51 8.38 -6.83
N ASN A 180 2.83 8.06 -5.58
CA ASN A 180 2.36 6.83 -4.96
C ASN A 180 0.85 6.95 -4.78
N GLY A 181 0.08 6.17 -5.54
CA GLY A 181 -1.35 6.02 -5.30
C GLY A 181 -1.58 5.41 -3.91
N ALA A 182 -2.72 5.74 -3.28
CA ALA A 182 -3.11 5.11 -2.02
C ALA A 182 -3.21 3.58 -2.23
N VAL A 183 -2.65 2.82 -1.29
CA VAL A 183 -2.67 1.35 -1.32
C VAL A 183 -4.13 0.87 -1.24
N ALA A 184 -4.61 0.24 -2.32
CA ALA A 184 -5.89 -0.46 -2.34
C ALA A 184 -5.63 -1.96 -2.51
N GLY A 185 -6.11 -2.78 -1.56
CA GLY A 185 -6.22 -4.23 -1.75
C GLY A 185 -4.92 -5.06 -1.68
N GLY A 186 -3.90 -4.60 -0.94
CA GLY A 186 -2.70 -5.42 -0.66
C GLY A 186 -1.67 -5.51 -1.79
N GLN A 187 -1.77 -4.63 -2.81
CA GLN A 187 -0.80 -4.54 -3.89
C GLN A 187 -0.04 -3.20 -3.83
N HIS A 188 1.26 -3.25 -4.10
CA HIS A 188 2.04 -2.05 -4.40
C HIS A 188 1.90 -1.77 -5.89
N THR A 189 1.39 -0.60 -6.27
CA THR A 189 1.25 -0.21 -7.66
C THR A 189 1.93 1.14 -7.88
N HIS A 190 2.70 1.24 -8.96
CA HIS A 190 3.21 2.52 -9.46
C HIS A 190 2.23 3.02 -10.52
N PHE A 191 1.67 4.21 -10.30
CA PHE A 191 0.89 4.88 -11.32
C PHE A 191 1.81 5.79 -12.13
N ILE A 192 2.09 5.40 -13.38
CA ILE A 192 2.82 6.21 -14.35
C ILE A 192 1.80 6.87 -15.26
N SER A 193 1.59 8.17 -15.09
CA SER A 193 0.85 8.99 -16.04
C SER A 193 1.80 9.44 -17.14
N ALA A 194 1.50 9.00 -18.35
CA ALA A 194 2.18 9.48 -19.55
C ALA A 194 1.15 9.92 -20.57
N THR A 195 1.49 10.95 -21.33
CA THR A 195 0.60 11.61 -22.30
C THR A 195 1.25 11.70 -23.66
N SER A 196 0.41 11.68 -24.70
CA SER A 196 0.83 12.05 -26.05
C SER A 196 0.44 13.48 -26.41
N ASP A 197 -0.23 14.19 -25.50
CA ASP A 197 -0.65 15.58 -25.67
C ASP A 197 -0.03 16.43 -24.56
N GLY A 198 1.25 16.77 -24.75
CA GLY A 198 1.99 17.65 -23.86
C GLY A 198 1.53 19.11 -23.92
N ASN A 199 0.62 19.46 -24.85
CA ASN A 199 -0.02 20.77 -24.86
C ASN A 199 -1.12 20.83 -23.80
N ALA A 200 -2.02 19.83 -23.78
CA ALA A 200 -3.12 19.77 -22.83
C ALA A 200 -2.69 19.33 -21.42
N THR A 201 -1.78 18.36 -21.29
CA THR A 201 -1.33 17.83 -19.99
C THR A 201 0.17 18.06 -19.77
N ARG A 202 0.50 19.25 -19.29
CA ARG A 202 1.88 19.66 -18.99
C ARG A 202 2.43 18.94 -17.76
N ASN A 203 3.76 18.79 -17.68
CA ASN A 203 4.51 18.15 -16.58
C ASN A 203 4.31 16.63 -16.43
N GLU A 204 3.93 15.94 -17.50
CA GLU A 204 3.82 14.48 -17.55
C GLU A 204 4.93 13.86 -18.40
N ILE A 205 5.15 12.55 -18.24
CA ILE A 205 6.01 11.79 -19.16
C ILE A 205 5.37 11.78 -20.54
N LEU A 206 6.15 12.06 -21.59
CA LEU A 206 5.66 11.96 -22.96
C LEU A 206 5.72 10.52 -23.47
N LYS A 207 4.67 10.12 -24.18
CA LYS A 207 4.59 8.87 -24.95
C LYS A 207 3.96 9.15 -26.31
N SER A 208 4.12 8.25 -27.26
CA SER A 208 3.35 8.32 -28.50
C SER A 208 1.85 8.09 -28.23
N SER A 209 1.03 8.68 -29.08
CA SER A 209 -0.39 8.37 -29.17
C SER A 209 -0.59 6.96 -29.77
N GLN A 210 -1.82 6.45 -29.73
CA GLN A 210 -2.15 5.16 -30.33
C GLN A 210 -1.92 5.13 -31.86
N THR A 211 -1.86 6.30 -32.49
CA THR A 211 -1.56 6.48 -33.93
C THR A 211 -0.09 6.83 -34.19
N GLY A 212 0.77 6.84 -33.15
CA GLY A 212 2.21 7.08 -33.27
C GLY A 212 2.64 8.55 -33.21
N GLY A 213 1.70 9.51 -33.17
CA GLY A 213 2.01 10.94 -33.10
C GLY A 213 2.24 11.49 -31.69
N LEU A 214 2.77 12.71 -31.61
CA LEU A 214 2.97 13.50 -30.38
C LEU A 214 2.45 14.93 -30.62
N THR A 215 1.68 15.47 -29.69
CA THR A 215 1.21 16.87 -29.72
C THR A 215 1.95 17.67 -28.66
N LEU A 216 2.58 18.76 -29.08
CA LEU A 216 3.31 19.70 -28.24
C LEU A 216 2.89 21.12 -28.59
N ASP A 217 2.84 22.00 -27.60
CA ASP A 217 2.63 23.44 -27.80
C ASP A 217 3.89 24.08 -28.41
N SER A 218 5.05 23.72 -27.89
CA SER A 218 6.35 24.12 -28.42
C SER A 218 7.38 23.01 -28.25
N LEU A 219 8.35 22.98 -29.16
CA LEU A 219 9.49 22.06 -29.10
C LEU A 219 10.78 22.88 -29.15
N THR A 220 11.50 22.94 -28.03
CA THR A 220 12.84 23.55 -27.98
C THR A 220 13.89 22.45 -28.07
N VAL A 221 14.55 22.34 -29.22
CA VAL A 221 15.61 21.35 -29.47
C VAL A 221 16.76 21.99 -30.23
N ARG A 222 17.96 21.41 -30.10
CA ARG A 222 19.14 21.86 -30.86
C ARG A 222 19.07 21.48 -32.33
N GLU A 223 18.48 20.33 -32.65
CA GLU A 223 18.51 19.73 -33.97
C GLU A 223 17.27 18.85 -34.17
N ILE A 224 16.70 18.90 -35.37
CA ILE A 224 15.65 18.00 -35.83
C ILE A 224 16.29 17.10 -36.91
N LYS A 225 16.27 15.79 -36.70
CA LYS A 225 16.68 14.79 -37.70
C LYS A 225 15.46 13.99 -38.13
N SER A 226 15.22 13.90 -39.43
CA SER A 226 14.23 13.00 -40.02
C SER A 226 14.93 11.94 -40.86
N THR A 227 14.45 10.70 -40.80
CA THR A 227 14.87 9.62 -41.72
C THR A 227 14.07 9.63 -43.03
N GLY A 228 13.00 10.43 -43.08
CA GLY A 228 12.19 10.67 -44.27
C GLY A 228 12.03 12.17 -44.49
N ASP A 229 10.90 12.54 -45.09
CA ASP A 229 10.59 13.95 -45.35
C ASP A 229 10.29 14.71 -44.04
N LEU A 230 10.46 16.03 -44.11
CA LEU A 230 10.03 16.96 -43.06
C LEU A 230 8.90 17.81 -43.63
N ASP A 231 7.66 17.44 -43.31
CA ASP A 231 6.48 18.18 -43.72
C ASP A 231 6.21 19.32 -42.74
N LEU A 232 6.25 20.57 -43.24
CA LEU A 232 5.92 21.77 -42.48
C LEU A 232 4.52 22.27 -42.90
N ASN A 233 3.54 22.15 -42.00
CA ASN A 233 2.17 22.60 -42.23
C ASN A 233 1.68 23.48 -41.06
N PRO A 234 2.25 24.68 -40.88
CA PRO A 234 1.83 25.59 -39.83
C PRO A 234 0.39 26.08 -40.09
N ALA A 235 -0.47 26.01 -39.08
CA ALA A 235 -1.86 26.48 -39.20
C ALA A 235 -1.97 27.98 -39.55
N GLY A 236 -0.94 28.77 -39.21
CA GLY A 236 -0.82 30.19 -39.58
C GLY A 236 -0.31 30.43 -41.00
N GLY A 237 0.10 29.39 -41.73
CA GLY A 237 0.59 29.48 -43.11
C GLY A 237 2.10 29.76 -43.27
N ASP A 238 2.76 30.24 -42.21
CA ASP A 238 4.14 30.72 -42.31
C ASP A 238 5.16 29.84 -41.57
N VAL A 239 6.31 29.63 -42.19
CA VAL A 239 7.53 29.10 -41.55
C VAL A 239 8.48 30.27 -41.35
N LEU A 240 8.71 30.65 -40.10
CA LEU A 240 9.44 31.87 -39.77
C LEU A 240 10.84 31.58 -39.21
N PRO A 241 11.86 32.39 -39.56
CA PRO A 241 13.14 32.39 -38.88
C PRO A 241 13.00 32.89 -37.43
N ALA A 242 13.99 32.60 -36.58
CA ALA A 242 14.01 33.10 -35.20
C ALA A 242 14.05 34.64 -35.10
N GLY A 243 14.51 35.32 -36.16
CA GLY A 243 14.62 36.77 -36.24
C GLY A 243 15.09 37.24 -37.63
N HIS A 244 15.18 38.56 -37.79
CA HIS A 244 15.59 39.20 -39.04
C HIS A 244 17.07 38.89 -39.37
N ILE A 245 17.33 38.18 -40.46
CA ILE A 245 18.68 37.78 -40.92
C ILE A 245 19.45 37.02 -39.81
N SER A 246 18.73 36.29 -38.94
CA SER A 246 19.36 35.59 -37.82
C SER A 246 19.71 34.13 -38.11
N VAL A 247 19.09 33.54 -39.13
CA VAL A 247 19.25 32.12 -39.49
C VAL A 247 19.34 31.99 -41.00
N ASP A 248 20.27 31.13 -41.44
CA ASP A 248 20.45 30.80 -42.86
C ASP A 248 19.63 29.56 -43.23
N LEU A 249 19.10 29.54 -44.46
CA LEU A 249 18.50 28.35 -45.05
C LEU A 249 19.57 27.56 -45.83
N GLY A 250 20.30 26.73 -45.10
CA GLY A 250 21.45 25.98 -45.63
C GLY A 250 22.77 26.77 -45.56
N ASP A 251 23.84 26.18 -46.10
CA ASP A 251 25.17 26.80 -46.15
C ASP A 251 25.92 26.42 -47.44
N ILE A 252 27.14 26.95 -47.65
CA ILE A 252 27.93 26.72 -48.88
C ILE A 252 28.25 25.25 -49.14
N ASN A 253 28.29 24.41 -48.10
CA ASN A 253 28.57 22.98 -48.16
C ASN A 253 27.31 22.12 -47.90
N ARG A 254 26.21 22.73 -47.49
CA ARG A 254 24.91 22.09 -47.20
C ARG A 254 23.80 22.86 -47.90
N LYS A 255 23.73 22.69 -49.21
CA LYS A 255 22.78 23.37 -50.08
C LYS A 255 21.48 22.58 -50.20
N TRP A 256 20.37 23.31 -50.37
CA TRP A 256 19.15 22.73 -50.89
C TRP A 256 19.33 22.36 -52.37
N ARG A 257 18.84 21.19 -52.76
CA ARG A 257 18.99 20.70 -54.14
C ARG A 257 18.15 21.51 -55.14
N THR A 258 16.91 21.85 -54.76
CA THR A 258 15.95 22.56 -55.62
C THR A 258 14.96 23.31 -54.74
N LEU A 259 14.52 24.50 -55.17
CA LEU A 259 13.46 25.27 -54.55
C LEU A 259 12.24 25.29 -55.49
N PHE A 260 11.12 24.75 -55.03
CA PHE A 260 9.83 24.87 -55.71
C PHE A 260 8.99 25.92 -54.97
N ALA A 261 8.90 27.11 -55.54
CA ALA A 261 8.12 28.20 -54.99
C ALA A 261 7.25 28.80 -56.09
N ALA A 262 6.01 29.16 -55.75
CA ALA A 262 5.16 29.91 -56.67
C ALA A 262 5.72 31.32 -56.92
N GLU A 263 6.24 31.96 -55.86
CA GLU A 263 6.78 33.31 -55.88
C GLU A 263 7.98 33.42 -54.94
N LEU A 264 8.91 34.31 -55.26
CA LEU A 264 10.03 34.67 -54.40
C LEU A 264 9.95 36.15 -54.07
N PHE A 265 9.76 36.46 -52.79
CA PHE A 265 9.81 37.82 -52.25
C PHE A 265 11.07 37.96 -51.39
N VAL A 266 12.13 38.53 -51.96
CA VAL A 266 13.43 38.70 -51.29
C VAL A 266 13.92 40.13 -51.48
N GLU A 267 14.52 40.72 -50.44
CA GLU A 267 15.08 42.07 -50.52
C GLU A 267 16.31 42.11 -51.42
N THR A 268 17.19 41.12 -51.29
CA THR A 268 18.41 41.00 -52.12
C THR A 268 18.51 39.58 -52.68
N LEU A 269 18.55 39.48 -54.00
CA LEU A 269 18.83 38.24 -54.73
C LEU A 269 20.23 38.32 -55.33
N VAL A 270 21.17 37.55 -54.77
CA VAL A 270 22.55 37.48 -55.27
C VAL A 270 22.76 36.16 -56.00
N ALA A 271 23.21 36.24 -57.25
CA ALA A 271 23.74 35.07 -57.96
C ALA A 271 25.25 34.96 -57.68
N GLN A 272 25.68 33.96 -56.92
CA GLN A 272 27.10 33.75 -56.60
C GLN A 272 27.79 32.93 -57.69
N HIS A 273 28.96 33.42 -58.13
CA HIS A 273 29.80 32.95 -59.22
C HIS A 273 30.57 31.63 -58.95
N VAL A 274 29.93 30.61 -58.37
CA VAL A 274 30.63 29.35 -58.04
C VAL A 274 29.93 28.18 -58.74
N MET A 275 30.49 27.80 -59.90
CA MET A 275 30.11 26.77 -60.89
C MET A 275 29.48 27.24 -62.21
N ALA A 276 29.44 28.55 -62.49
CA ALA A 276 29.35 29.01 -63.86
C ALA A 276 30.69 29.65 -64.21
N THR A 277 31.50 28.97 -65.02
CA THR A 277 32.69 29.54 -65.68
C THR A 277 32.36 30.78 -66.52
N ILE A 278 31.07 31.15 -66.60
CA ILE A 278 30.50 32.34 -67.22
C ILE A 278 29.37 32.84 -66.30
N GLY A 279 29.67 33.62 -65.25
CA GLY A 279 28.75 34.54 -64.55
C GLY A 279 27.44 33.98 -63.94
N GLY A 280 27.07 34.42 -62.75
CA GLY A 280 25.70 34.19 -62.26
C GLY A 280 24.70 34.93 -63.16
N ARG A 281 23.92 34.21 -63.96
CA ARG A 281 22.93 34.77 -64.89
C ARG A 281 21.52 34.40 -64.43
N ILE A 282 20.68 35.40 -64.21
CA ILE A 282 19.23 35.20 -64.06
C ILE A 282 18.60 35.65 -65.37
N LEU A 283 18.11 34.68 -66.15
CA LEU A 283 17.42 34.93 -67.42
C LEU A 283 15.95 34.50 -67.28
N VAL A 284 15.04 35.46 -67.45
CA VAL A 284 13.59 35.21 -67.46
C VAL A 284 13.08 35.45 -68.88
N ALA A 285 12.67 34.37 -69.57
CA ALA A 285 12.21 34.41 -70.95
C ALA A 285 11.43 33.14 -71.33
N PRO A 286 10.57 33.21 -72.38
CA PRO A 286 9.91 32.02 -72.93
C PRO A 286 10.96 30.95 -73.30
N THR A 287 10.75 29.72 -72.83
CA THR A 287 11.71 28.62 -73.00
C THR A 287 11.04 27.41 -73.62
N SER A 288 11.74 26.76 -74.54
CA SER A 288 11.37 25.46 -75.11
C SER A 288 12.51 24.47 -74.87
N LYS A 289 12.32 23.22 -75.27
CA LYS A 289 13.35 22.18 -75.24
C LYS A 289 13.55 21.61 -76.63
N LEU A 290 14.77 21.18 -76.91
CA LEU A 290 15.08 20.45 -78.14
C LEU A 290 14.41 19.08 -78.11
N THR A 291 13.78 18.68 -79.21
CA THR A 291 13.20 17.34 -79.38
C THR A 291 14.17 16.37 -80.05
N ASP A 292 15.21 16.91 -80.68
CA ASP A 292 16.24 16.13 -81.37
C ASP A 292 17.62 16.71 -81.03
N ALA A 293 18.63 15.85 -81.03
CA ALA A 293 20.01 16.29 -80.87
C ALA A 293 20.46 17.12 -82.09
N ILE A 294 21.21 18.20 -81.83
CA ILE A 294 21.82 19.03 -82.86
C ILE A 294 23.32 18.70 -82.89
N PRO A 295 23.83 18.04 -83.94
CA PRO A 295 25.26 17.76 -84.05
C PRO A 295 26.11 19.02 -84.31
N THR A 296 27.43 18.87 -84.27
CA THR A 296 28.36 19.91 -84.72
C THR A 296 28.23 20.13 -86.23
N GLY A 297 28.13 21.38 -86.68
CA GLY A 297 28.12 21.72 -88.11
C GLY A 297 27.09 22.78 -88.48
N SER A 298 27.05 23.16 -89.76
CA SER A 298 26.11 24.15 -90.31
C SER A 298 24.71 23.56 -90.54
N ASP A 299 24.15 22.88 -89.54
CA ASP A 299 22.77 22.42 -89.61
C ASP A 299 21.84 23.61 -89.82
N THR A 300 20.92 23.46 -90.76
CA THR A 300 19.97 24.50 -91.14
C THR A 300 18.64 24.35 -90.40
N TYR A 301 18.48 23.30 -89.59
CA TYR A 301 17.24 22.99 -88.90
C TYR A 301 17.44 22.70 -87.41
N ILE A 302 16.47 23.12 -86.61
CA ILE A 302 16.35 22.80 -85.19
C ILE A 302 14.90 22.38 -84.90
N PHE A 303 14.73 21.43 -83.99
CA PHE A 303 13.44 20.88 -83.60
C PHE A 303 13.16 21.17 -82.13
N THR A 304 11.99 21.75 -81.84
CA THR A 304 11.64 22.16 -80.47
C THR A 304 10.23 21.74 -80.08
N ALA A 305 9.99 21.53 -78.79
CA ALA A 305 8.72 21.02 -78.29
C ALA A 305 7.55 22.02 -78.41
N HIS A 306 7.84 23.32 -78.38
CA HIS A 306 6.84 24.39 -78.38
C HIS A 306 7.11 25.41 -79.49
N GLN A 307 6.04 25.90 -80.12
CA GLN A 307 6.13 26.88 -81.20
C GLN A 307 6.30 28.31 -80.66
N ILE A 308 7.42 28.60 -79.99
CA ILE A 308 7.64 29.89 -79.32
C ILE A 308 8.48 30.89 -80.10
N PHE A 309 9.05 30.51 -81.25
CA PHE A 309 9.96 31.36 -82.02
C PHE A 309 9.28 31.87 -83.30
N LEU A 310 9.57 33.11 -83.68
CA LEU A 310 9.17 33.72 -84.94
C LEU A 310 10.38 33.95 -85.84
N ALA A 311 10.13 34.15 -87.14
CA ALA A 311 11.17 34.53 -88.09
C ALA A 311 11.85 35.84 -87.65
N GLY A 312 13.16 35.78 -87.44
CA GLY A 312 13.99 36.86 -86.96
C GLY A 312 14.29 36.84 -85.45
N ASP A 313 13.65 35.95 -84.68
CA ASP A 313 13.94 35.77 -83.26
C ASP A 313 15.32 35.15 -83.04
N PHE A 314 15.92 35.45 -81.89
CA PHE A 314 17.16 34.84 -81.43
C PHE A 314 16.88 33.81 -80.33
N GLY A 315 17.32 32.57 -80.56
CA GLY A 315 17.42 31.54 -79.55
C GLY A 315 18.76 31.58 -78.85
N TYR A 316 18.78 31.33 -77.56
CA TYR A 316 20.00 31.19 -76.78
C TYR A 316 20.01 29.88 -76.01
N MET A 317 21.12 29.16 -76.10
CA MET A 317 21.36 27.91 -75.40
C MET A 317 22.66 28.02 -74.61
N GLN A 318 22.66 27.48 -73.40
CA GLN A 318 23.84 27.42 -72.56
C GLN A 318 23.80 26.16 -71.72
N LYS A 319 24.93 25.46 -71.66
CA LYS A 319 25.12 24.33 -70.74
C LYS A 319 26.58 24.23 -70.31
N ALA A 320 26.81 23.58 -69.18
CA ALA A 320 28.14 23.20 -68.72
C ALA A 320 28.18 21.68 -68.58
N ASP A 321 28.37 20.99 -69.70
CA ASP A 321 28.52 19.54 -69.73
C ASP A 321 30.01 19.18 -69.56
N GLY A 322 30.33 18.28 -68.64
CA GLY A 322 31.73 17.93 -68.33
C GLY A 322 32.61 19.07 -67.80
N GLY A 323 32.03 20.18 -67.34
CA GLY A 323 32.75 21.33 -66.77
C GLY A 323 33.21 22.38 -67.78
N LEU A 324 32.97 22.18 -69.08
CA LEU A 324 33.21 23.18 -70.11
C LEU A 324 31.90 23.87 -70.47
N ALA A 325 31.83 25.18 -70.21
CA ALA A 325 30.67 25.97 -70.57
C ALA A 325 30.64 26.17 -72.09
N GLN A 326 29.54 25.79 -72.72
CA GLN A 326 29.23 26.14 -74.11
C GLN A 326 28.01 27.05 -74.15
N ILE A 327 28.04 28.01 -75.07
CA ILE A 327 26.95 28.93 -75.38
C ILE A 327 26.71 28.89 -76.87
N GLU A 328 25.47 29.03 -77.31
CA GLU A 328 25.19 29.26 -78.73
C GLU A 328 23.98 30.18 -78.89
N ALA A 329 24.15 31.25 -79.67
CA ALA A 329 23.06 32.05 -80.21
C ALA A 329 22.69 31.59 -81.62
N VAL A 330 21.40 31.29 -81.83
CA VAL A 330 20.83 30.89 -83.13
C VAL A 330 19.79 31.90 -83.57
N LYS A 331 19.71 32.21 -84.85
CA LYS A 331 18.65 33.07 -85.41
C LYS A 331 17.64 32.22 -86.15
N PHE A 332 16.38 32.36 -85.81
CA PHE A 332 15.28 31.68 -86.49
C PHE A 332 14.94 32.42 -87.80
N LEU A 333 14.77 31.67 -88.88
CA LEU A 333 14.54 32.20 -90.24
C LEU A 333 13.09 32.03 -90.70
N ASP A 334 12.31 31.23 -89.99
CA ASP A 334 10.88 31.03 -90.22
C ASP A 334 10.12 30.91 -88.88
N ASN A 335 8.78 30.81 -88.96
CA ASN A 335 7.89 30.73 -87.79
C ASN A 335 7.72 29.28 -87.29
N GLY A 336 8.52 28.34 -87.79
CA GLY A 336 8.39 26.92 -87.49
C GLY A 336 7.23 26.25 -88.20
N SER A 337 7.42 24.97 -88.53
CA SER A 337 6.39 24.07 -89.05
C SER A 337 6.28 22.86 -88.15
N LEU A 338 5.07 22.46 -87.77
CA LEU A 338 4.84 21.20 -87.07
C LEU A 338 5.34 20.05 -87.95
N GLU A 339 6.29 19.26 -87.44
CA GLU A 339 6.82 18.10 -88.17
C GLU A 339 6.15 16.81 -87.73
N VAL A 340 6.10 16.61 -86.41
CA VAL A 340 5.32 15.56 -85.76
C VAL A 340 4.62 16.14 -84.53
N PRO A 341 3.55 15.53 -84.00
CA PRO A 341 2.92 16.01 -82.78
C PRO A 341 3.93 16.21 -81.65
N GLY A 342 4.05 17.45 -81.15
CA GLY A 342 5.01 17.80 -80.09
C GLY A 342 6.43 18.13 -80.57
N SER A 343 6.67 18.25 -81.88
CA SER A 343 7.93 18.75 -82.45
C SER A 343 7.70 19.74 -83.59
N TYR A 344 8.25 20.93 -83.43
CA TYR A 344 8.24 22.00 -84.43
C TYR A 344 9.63 22.16 -85.02
N ARG A 345 9.72 21.98 -86.35
CA ARG A 345 10.93 22.21 -87.13
C ARG A 345 11.04 23.67 -87.51
N TYR A 346 12.22 24.25 -87.29
CA TYR A 346 12.56 25.61 -87.69
C TYR A 346 13.77 25.62 -88.59
N ARG A 347 13.77 26.52 -89.57
CA ARG A 347 15.01 26.85 -90.28
C ARG A 347 15.79 27.90 -89.50
N VAL A 348 17.08 27.67 -89.31
CA VAL A 348 17.92 28.53 -88.47
C VAL A 348 19.20 28.92 -89.19
N GLN A 349 19.73 30.07 -88.78
CA GLN A 349 21.13 30.43 -88.94
C GLN A 349 21.80 30.19 -87.59
N ARG A 350 22.70 29.21 -87.54
CA ARG A 350 23.47 28.86 -86.33
C ARG A 350 24.68 29.75 -86.14
N ASN A 351 25.29 29.68 -84.96
CA ASN A 351 26.55 30.36 -84.65
C ASN A 351 26.51 31.86 -84.96
N VAL A 352 25.45 32.55 -84.52
CA VAL A 352 25.32 34.01 -84.73
C VAL A 352 26.14 34.78 -83.70
N ASP A 353 26.62 34.11 -82.66
CA ASP A 353 27.55 34.62 -81.65
C ASP A 353 29.02 34.49 -82.05
N GLY A 354 29.35 33.75 -83.12
CA GLY A 354 30.71 33.60 -83.61
C GLY A 354 31.59 32.63 -82.82
N THR A 355 31.04 31.84 -81.89
CA THR A 355 31.80 30.89 -81.05
C THR A 355 31.97 29.50 -81.68
N GLY A 356 31.31 29.24 -82.81
CA GLY A 356 31.20 27.93 -83.46
C GLY A 356 29.80 27.32 -83.29
N ALA A 357 29.41 26.43 -84.22
CA ALA A 357 28.15 25.69 -84.10
C ALA A 357 28.36 24.46 -83.20
N ASN A 358 27.77 24.48 -81.99
CA ASN A 358 28.04 23.53 -80.92
C ASN A 358 27.17 22.27 -80.99
N THR A 359 27.47 21.24 -80.19
CA THR A 359 26.59 20.06 -80.09
C THR A 359 25.59 20.24 -78.96
N TRP A 360 24.30 20.05 -79.27
CA TRP A 360 23.21 20.06 -78.28
C TRP A 360 22.52 18.70 -78.26
N ARG A 361 22.10 18.26 -77.09
CA ARG A 361 21.40 16.98 -76.91
C ARG A 361 19.90 17.20 -76.95
N GLU A 362 19.15 16.15 -77.30
CA GLU A 362 17.71 16.13 -77.07
C GLU A 362 17.43 16.45 -75.59
N GLY A 363 16.43 17.29 -75.34
CA GLY A 363 16.05 17.76 -74.02
C GLY A 363 16.81 18.99 -73.53
N ASP A 364 17.91 19.39 -74.18
CA ASP A 364 18.59 20.65 -73.84
C ASP A 364 17.61 21.83 -74.04
N ALA A 365 17.66 22.81 -73.13
CA ALA A 365 16.77 23.97 -73.15
C ALA A 365 17.25 25.02 -74.16
N ILE A 366 16.29 25.68 -74.84
CA ILE A 366 16.52 26.81 -75.72
C ILE A 366 15.55 27.95 -75.37
N VAL A 367 16.11 29.14 -75.16
CA VAL A 367 15.39 30.30 -74.68
C VAL A 367 15.13 31.28 -75.83
N ASN A 368 13.92 31.82 -75.95
CA ASN A 368 13.61 32.88 -76.91
C ASN A 368 13.98 34.26 -76.34
N LEU A 369 15.02 34.87 -76.87
CA LEU A 369 15.44 36.25 -76.55
C LEU A 369 14.64 37.30 -77.34
N GLY A 370 13.76 36.89 -78.24
CA GLY A 370 12.99 37.74 -79.12
C GLY A 370 13.79 38.23 -80.33
N GLY A 371 13.12 39.03 -81.17
CA GLY A 371 13.67 39.65 -82.37
C GLY A 371 13.69 41.18 -82.26
N ALA A 372 13.32 41.86 -83.36
CA ALA A 372 13.23 43.31 -83.36
C ALA A 372 12.23 43.84 -82.31
N ALA A 373 12.52 45.03 -81.76
CA ALA A 373 11.68 45.68 -80.76
C ALA A 373 10.21 45.74 -81.19
N GLY A 374 9.30 45.38 -80.27
CA GLY A 374 7.85 45.42 -80.50
C GLY A 374 7.21 44.12 -81.01
N ARG A 375 7.95 43.01 -81.11
CA ARG A 375 7.45 41.71 -81.62
C ARG A 375 6.97 40.70 -80.56
N GLY A 376 6.74 41.13 -79.32
CA GLY A 376 6.00 40.36 -78.31
C GLY A 376 6.82 39.38 -77.46
N SER A 377 8.05 39.05 -77.84
CA SER A 377 9.01 38.29 -77.01
C SER A 377 10.08 39.23 -76.48
N GLY A 378 10.26 39.25 -75.16
CA GLY A 378 11.31 39.99 -74.47
C GLY A 378 11.86 39.15 -73.31
N TYR A 379 13.04 39.51 -72.82
CA TYR A 379 13.68 38.83 -71.71
C TYR A 379 14.14 39.83 -70.66
N ILE A 380 14.16 39.39 -69.40
CA ILE A 380 14.89 40.07 -68.33
C ILE A 380 16.17 39.29 -68.11
N GLU A 381 17.29 39.99 -68.23
CA GLU A 381 18.60 39.45 -67.91
C GLU A 381 19.23 40.29 -66.83
N LEU A 382 19.52 39.65 -65.69
CA LEU A 382 20.35 40.22 -64.64
C LEU A 382 21.73 39.58 -64.77
N THR A 383 22.70 40.39 -65.20
CA THR A 383 24.10 40.00 -65.31
C THR A 383 24.92 40.80 -64.31
N SER A 384 25.74 40.08 -63.54
CA SER A 384 26.81 40.70 -62.77
C SER A 384 28.09 40.65 -63.62
N THR A 385 28.36 41.69 -64.39
CA THR A 385 29.68 41.87 -65.01
C THR A 385 30.54 42.73 -64.09
N GLN A 386 31.70 42.23 -63.69
CA GLN A 386 32.74 43.08 -63.13
C GLN A 386 33.33 43.90 -64.30
N THR A 387 33.40 45.22 -64.15
CA THR A 387 34.16 46.08 -65.07
C THR A 387 35.63 46.09 -64.70
#